data_AF-A0A950S862-F1
#
_entry.id   AF-A0A950S862-F1
#
_cell.length_a   1.000
_cell.length_b   1.000
_cell.length_c   1.000
_cell.angle_alpha   90.00
_cell.angle_beta   90.00
_cell.angle_gamma   90.00
#
_symmetry.space_group_name_H-M   'P 1'
#
loop_
_entity.id
_entity.type
_entity.pdbx_description
1 polymer ?
#
loop_
_entity_poly.entity_id
_entity_poly.type
_entity_poly.pdbx_seq_one_letter_code
_entity_poly.pdbx_strand_id
1 'polypeptide(L)'
;MNFDDDLTRALARKSAPDGFADRVLSRIEAPRHRTFPTFRRIAAAIVITAALGGLTAHQIIEHRRIEEGERARRELMTALHIASAKMRAAQRAVVHD
;
A
#
# COMPACT_ATOMS: atom_id res chain seq x y z
N MET A 1 36.01 31.23 -30.94
CA MET A 1 35.95 29.91 -30.27
C MET A 1 35.22 28.99 -31.21
N ASN A 2 35.85 27.89 -31.61
CA ASN A 2 35.33 26.97 -32.62
C ASN A 2 34.98 25.66 -31.93
N PHE A 3 33.69 25.33 -31.90
CA PHE A 3 33.14 24.23 -31.11
C PHE A 3 33.72 22.87 -31.51
N ASP A 4 33.96 22.66 -32.80
CA ASP A 4 34.54 21.42 -33.33
C ASP A 4 35.97 21.19 -32.84
N ASP A 5 36.75 22.26 -32.69
CA ASP A 5 38.12 22.19 -32.17
C ASP A 5 38.14 21.82 -30.69
N ASP A 6 37.17 22.32 -29.91
CA ASP A 6 37.03 22.01 -28.49
C ASP A 6 36.55 20.57 -28.26
N LEU A 7 35.63 20.07 -29.10
CA LEU A 7 35.15 18.69 -29.05
C LEU A 7 36.27 17.70 -29.39
N THR A 8 37.04 18.00 -30.43
CA THR A 8 38.18 17.20 -30.86
C THR A 8 39.26 17.15 -29.78
N ARG A 9 39.51 18.28 -29.11
CA ARG A 9 40.45 18.35 -27.99
C ARG A 9 39.95 17.59 -26.76
N ALA A 10 38.65 17.65 -26.46
CA ALA A 10 38.05 16.95 -25.33
C ALA A 10 38.04 15.42 -25.52
N LEU A 11 37.88 14.96 -26.76
CA LEU A 11 37.86 13.54 -27.12
C LEU A 11 39.24 12.97 -27.48
N ALA A 12 40.28 13.80 -27.48
CA ALA A 12 41.64 13.36 -27.74
C ALA A 12 42.04 12.23 -26.77
N ARG A 13 42.53 11.12 -27.34
CA ARG A 13 42.93 9.95 -26.55
C ARG A 13 44.09 10.33 -25.63
N LYS A 14 43.83 10.33 -24.31
CA LYS A 14 44.84 10.54 -23.27
C LYS A 14 45.28 9.19 -22.72
N SER A 15 46.59 8.95 -22.66
CA SER A 15 47.11 7.76 -22.00
C SER A 15 46.71 7.76 -20.52
N ALA A 16 46.29 6.59 -20.03
CA ALA A 16 45.99 6.44 -18.62
C ALA A 16 47.30 6.57 -17.80
N PRO A 17 47.25 7.12 -16.58
CA PRO A 17 48.39 7.11 -15.66
C PRO A 17 48.81 5.67 -15.33
N ASP A 18 50.09 5.48 -15.00
CA ASP A 18 50.61 4.18 -14.57
C ASP A 18 49.79 3.61 -13.40
N GLY A 19 49.54 2.29 -13.45
CA GLY A 19 48.72 1.59 -12.46
C GLY A 19 47.23 1.96 -12.45
N PHE A 20 46.71 2.64 -13.50
CA PHE A 20 45.26 2.89 -13.62
C PHE A 20 44.46 1.59 -13.74
N ALA A 21 44.90 0.66 -14.60
CA ALA A 21 44.25 -0.62 -14.79
C ALA A 21 44.19 -1.41 -13.48
N ASP A 22 45.31 -1.52 -12.77
CA ASP A 22 45.40 -2.23 -11.49
C ASP A 22 44.50 -1.61 -10.40
N ARG A 23 44.44 -0.28 -10.33
CA ARG A 23 43.54 0.44 -9.40
C ARG A 23 42.05 0.25 -9.73
N VAL A 24 41.70 0.14 -11.00
CA VAL A 24 40.33 -0.14 -11.42
C VAL A 24 39.96 -1.59 -11.11
N LEU A 25 40.82 -2.54 -11.48
CA LEU A 25 40.63 -3.97 -11.23
C LEU A 25 40.49 -4.25 -9.72
N SER A 26 41.42 -3.76 -8.90
CA SER A 26 41.35 -3.89 -7.43
C SER A 26 40.08 -3.27 -6.83
N ARG A 27 39.55 -2.19 -7.41
CA ARG A 27 38.31 -1.55 -6.93
C ARG A 27 37.05 -2.32 -7.32
N ILE A 28 37.10 -3.09 -8.41
CA ILE A 28 36.01 -3.95 -8.88
C ILE A 28 36.01 -5.27 -8.09
N GLU A 29 37.19 -5.83 -7.82
CA GLU A 29 37.37 -7.07 -7.06
C GLU A 29 37.13 -6.90 -5.56
N ALA A 30 37.34 -5.71 -5.01
CA ALA A 30 37.03 -5.44 -3.62
C ALA A 30 35.53 -5.58 -3.36
N PRO A 31 35.08 -6.55 -2.54
CA PRO A 31 33.68 -6.62 -2.13
C PRO A 31 33.38 -5.36 -1.34
N ARG A 32 32.61 -4.44 -1.95
CA ARG A 32 32.07 -3.28 -1.23
C ARG A 32 31.08 -3.83 -0.22
N HIS A 33 31.56 -4.11 0.99
CA HIS A 33 30.70 -4.37 2.13
C HIS A 33 29.99 -3.06 2.44
N ARG A 34 28.90 -2.81 1.71
CA ARG A 34 28.02 -1.69 1.93
C ARG A 34 27.30 -2.04 3.22
N THR A 35 27.90 -1.64 4.34
CA THR A 35 27.32 -1.72 5.66
C THR A 35 26.10 -0.81 5.64
N PHE A 36 24.96 -1.35 5.18
CA PHE A 36 23.69 -0.70 5.41
C PHE A 36 23.52 -0.68 6.93
N PRO A 37 23.41 0.51 7.55
CA PRO A 37 23.27 0.58 9.00
C PRO A 37 22.09 -0.28 9.40
N THR A 38 22.30 -1.18 10.35
CA THR A 38 21.33 -2.21 10.80
C THR A 38 19.98 -1.60 11.15
N PHE A 39 20.00 -0.36 11.67
CA PHE A 39 18.82 0.46 11.93
C PHE A 39 17.92 0.69 10.71
N ARG A 40 18.48 0.81 9.51
CA ARG A 40 17.70 1.00 8.28
C ARG A 40 16.96 -0.26 7.86
N ARG A 41 17.47 -1.45 8.20
CA ARG A 41 16.77 -2.73 7.98
C ARG A 41 15.61 -2.90 8.97
N ILE A 42 15.83 -2.52 10.23
CA ILE A 42 14.79 -2.55 11.27
C ILE A 42 13.66 -1.57 10.92
N ALA A 43 13.99 -0.34 10.53
CA ALA A 43 13.01 0.66 10.10
C ALA A 43 12.18 0.18 8.89
N ALA A 44 12.82 -0.45 7.88
CA ALA A 44 12.12 -1.01 6.73
C ALA A 44 11.16 -2.14 7.12
N ALA A 45 11.56 -3.02 8.05
CA ALA A 45 10.71 -4.10 8.54
C ALA A 45 9.48 -3.58 9.28
N ILE A 46 9.62 -2.54 10.11
CA ILE A 46 8.49 -1.91 10.83
C ILE A 46 7.49 -1.31 9.84
N VAL A 47 7.97 -0.58 8.83
CA VAL A 47 7.11 0.04 7.81
C VAL A 47 6.33 -1.01 7.01
N ILE A 48 6.98 -2.11 6.61
CA ILE A 48 6.33 -3.21 5.88
C ILE A 48 5.26 -3.87 6.75
N THR A 49 5.57 -4.17 8.01
CA THR A 49 4.61 -4.78 8.95
C THR A 49 3.43 -3.86 9.24
N ALA A 50 3.67 -2.54 9.41
CA ALA A 50 2.62 -1.56 9.62
C ALA A 50 1.73 -1.39 8.37
N ALA A 51 2.30 -1.40 7.17
CA ALA A 51 1.55 -1.32 5.93
C ALA A 51 0.68 -2.58 5.71
N LEU A 52 1.23 -3.77 5.96
CA LEU A 52 0.49 -5.03 5.85
C LEU A 52 -0.59 -5.18 6.93
N GLY A 53 -0.27 -4.80 8.18
CA GLY A 53 -1.22 -4.86 9.30
C GLY A 53 -2.31 -3.78 9.23
N GLY A 54 -2.00 -2.60 8.69
CA GLY A 54 -2.97 -1.52 8.50
C GLY A 54 -4.04 -1.85 7.46
N LEU A 55 -3.66 -2.53 6.36
CA LEU A 55 -4.60 -2.94 5.32
C LEU A 55 -5.59 -4.03 5.79
N THR A 56 -5.14 -4.97 6.62
CA THR A 56 -6.00 -6.04 7.15
C THR A 56 -6.92 -5.55 8.27
N ALA A 57 -6.48 -4.58 9.08
CA ALA A 57 -7.28 -4.00 10.15
C ALA A 57 -8.54 -3.30 9.62
N HIS A 58 -8.46 -2.63 8.46
CA HIS A 58 -9.62 -1.95 7.88
C HIS A 58 -10.74 -2.92 7.48
N GLN A 59 -10.38 -4.09 6.94
CA GLN A 59 -11.35 -5.11 6.53
C GLN A 59 -12.08 -5.73 7.74
N ILE A 60 -11.37 -5.96 8.84
CA ILE A 60 -11.94 -6.57 10.06
C ILE A 60 -12.95 -5.64 10.74
N ILE A 61 -12.69 -4.32 10.71
CA ILE A 61 -13.59 -3.32 11.30
C ILE A 61 -14.90 -3.23 10.50
N GLU A 62 -14.82 -3.39 9.18
CA GLU A 62 -15.99 -3.33 8.30
C GLU A 62 -16.91 -4.54 8.48
N HIS A 63 -16.34 -5.74 8.67
CA HIS A 63 -17.12 -6.94 8.96
C HIS A 63 -17.93 -6.85 10.25
N ARG A 64 -17.39 -6.23 11.31
CA ARG A 64 -18.14 -6.06 12.56
C ARG A 64 -19.36 -5.15 12.39
N ARG A 65 -19.26 -4.10 11.56
CA ARG A 65 -20.40 -3.22 11.29
C ARG A 65 -21.51 -3.91 10.50
N ILE A 66 -21.15 -4.86 9.63
CA ILE A 66 -22.12 -5.63 8.85
C ILE A 66 -22.93 -6.55 9.78
N GLU A 67 -22.28 -7.25 10.71
CA GLU A 67 -22.98 -8.15 11.64
C GLU A 67 -23.97 -7.43 12.56
N GLU A 68 -23.59 -6.27 13.08
CA GLU A 68 -24.46 -5.42 13.89
C GLU A 68 -25.64 -4.86 13.06
N GLY A 69 -25.36 -4.40 11.84
CA GLY A 69 -26.37 -3.91 10.91
C GLY A 69 -27.38 -4.99 10.49
N GLU A 70 -26.92 -6.23 10.32
CA GLU A 70 -27.80 -7.35 9.99
C GLU A 70 -28.76 -7.71 11.12
N ARG A 71 -28.31 -7.67 12.37
CA ARG A 71 -29.19 -7.91 13.55
C ARG A 71 -30.28 -6.85 13.63
N ALA A 72 -29.89 -5.57 13.55
CA ALA A 72 -30.84 -4.46 13.55
C ALA A 72 -31.84 -4.55 12.37
N ARG A 73 -31.36 -4.94 11.18
CA ARG A 73 -32.22 -5.16 10.01
C ARG A 73 -33.25 -6.27 10.24
N ARG A 74 -32.87 -7.40 10.85
CA ARG A 74 -33.80 -8.51 11.11
C ARG A 74 -34.92 -8.11 12.08
N GLU A 75 -34.58 -7.39 13.14
CA GLU A 75 -35.56 -6.88 14.10
C GLU A 75 -36.52 -5.88 13.45
N LEU A 76 -35.99 -4.93 12.67
CA LEU A 76 -36.79 -3.96 11.93
C LEU A 76 -37.78 -4.64 10.98
N MET A 77 -37.32 -5.61 10.19
CA MET A 77 -38.17 -6.34 9.25
C MET A 77 -39.27 -7.14 9.95
N THR A 78 -38.97 -7.69 11.13
CA THR A 78 -39.94 -8.40 11.97
C THR A 78 -41.03 -7.44 12.48
N ALA A 79 -40.62 -6.29 13.03
CA ALA A 79 -41.56 -5.27 13.49
C ALA A 79 -42.44 -4.75 12.34
N LEU A 80 -41.85 -4.49 11.17
CA LEU A 80 -42.57 -4.04 9.98
C LEU A 80 -43.59 -5.09 9.49
N HIS A 81 -43.24 -6.38 9.55
CA HIS A 81 -44.15 -7.46 9.19
C HIS A 81 -45.37 -7.50 10.12
N ILE A 82 -45.14 -7.38 11.43
CA ILE A 82 -46.21 -7.33 12.43
C ILE A 82 -47.09 -6.11 12.22
N ALA A 83 -46.49 -4.93 12.02
CA ALA A 83 -47.21 -3.69 11.76
C ALA A 83 -48.08 -3.80 10.50
N SER A 84 -47.53 -4.36 9.42
CA SER A 84 -48.26 -4.60 8.17
C SER A 84 -49.44 -5.56 8.36
N ALA A 85 -49.26 -6.63 9.14
CA ALA A 85 -50.33 -7.56 9.45
C ALA A 85 -51.46 -6.90 10.26
N LYS A 86 -51.12 -6.07 11.24
CA LYS A 86 -52.09 -5.31 12.05
C LYS A 86 -52.83 -4.26 11.22
N MET A 87 -52.13 -3.53 10.35
CA MET A 87 -52.73 -2.57 9.42
C MET A 87 -53.75 -3.25 8.50
N ARG A 88 -53.42 -4.40 7.91
CA ARG A 88 -54.34 -5.18 7.07
C ARG A 88 -55.56 -5.70 7.83
N ALA A 89 -55.42 -6.02 9.12
CA ALA A 89 -56.55 -6.41 9.96
C ALA A 89 -57.48 -5.21 10.22
N ALA A 90 -56.92 -4.05 10.57
CA ALA A 90 -57.69 -2.82 10.77
C ALA A 90 -58.41 -2.36 9.50
N GLN A 91 -57.73 -2.40 8.35
CA GLN A 91 -58.33 -2.03 7.06
C GLN A 91 -59.51 -2.94 6.69
N ARG A 92 -59.41 -4.26 6.97
CA ARG A 92 -60.52 -5.19 6.75
C ARG A 92 -61.70 -4.92 7.68
N ALA A 93 -61.45 -4.55 8.94
CA ALA A 93 -62.51 -4.22 9.88
C ALA A 93 -63.31 -2.99 9.42
N VAL A 94 -62.63 -1.97 8.90
CA VAL A 94 -63.29 -0.74 8.40
C VAL A 94 -64.05 -0.94 7.09
N VAL A 95 -63.65 -1.89 6.24
CA VAL A 95 -64.33 -2.18 4.96
C VAL A 95 -65.58 -3.05 5.14
N HIS A 96 -65.72 -3.72 6.28
CA HIS A 96 -66.89 -4.55 6.61
C HIS A 96 -67.97 -3.85 7.45
N ASP A 97 -67.74 -2.58 7.81
CA ASP A 97 -68.69 -1.66 8.44
C ASP A 97 -69.18 -0.63 7.40
#